data_AF-A0ABD4YSX7-F1
#
_entry.id   AF-A0ABD4YSX7-F1
#
_cell.length_a   1.000
_cell.length_b   1.000
_cell.length_c   1.000
_cell.angle_alpha   90.00
_cell.angle_beta   90.00
_cell.angle_gamma   90.00
#
_symmetry.space_group_name_H-M   'P 1'
#
loop_
_entity.id
_entity.type
_entity.pdbx_description
1 polymer ?
#
loop_
_entity_poly.entity_id
_entity_poly.type
_entity_poly.pdbx_seq_one_letter_code
_entity_poly.pdbx_strand_id
1 'polypeptide(L)'
;MAATSASDKSASPIVVPGQLTLRTIRGKNGPFTVGRLATHLGTFEVKDPELEQYPEGKYDGEFIIRYIFPKSYPVGGGMRFEIRASLDGMTLYDIDKLSRDEARSFATQDLDPLDEELGAQPAVTPAMPAKPAKTSRPAKPAPVQASADPLVDTTPFGVDAPTPVTATASGSTEEGDAALFGLLWPLDESVKLDSTIDRRTLRAQIARLSELGYALDFKTQEWSRQAELQPA
;
A
#
# COMPACT_ATOMS: atom_id res chain seq x y z
N MET A 1 39.87 17.04 6.91
CA MET A 1 39.30 16.06 7.86
C MET A 1 38.72 14.93 7.05
N ALA A 2 39.18 13.71 7.29
CA ALA A 2 38.83 12.53 6.51
C ALA A 2 37.39 12.10 6.80
N ALA A 3 36.61 11.86 5.73
CA ALA A 3 35.31 11.23 5.83
C ALA A 3 35.50 9.77 6.25
N THR A 4 34.94 9.41 7.40
CA THR A 4 34.85 8.01 7.83
C THR A 4 33.85 7.32 6.90
N SER A 5 34.35 6.68 5.84
CA SER A 5 33.59 5.69 5.09
C SER A 5 33.31 4.52 6.04
N ALA A 6 32.07 4.43 6.52
CA ALA A 6 31.59 3.25 7.22
C ALA A 6 31.74 2.08 6.25
N SER A 7 32.63 1.14 6.58
CA SER A 7 32.78 -0.11 5.86
C SER A 7 31.43 -0.81 5.89
N ASP A 8 30.78 -0.91 4.72
CA ASP A 8 29.62 -1.76 4.52
C ASP A 8 30.05 -3.16 4.97
N LYS A 9 29.58 -3.57 6.15
CA LYS A 9 29.83 -4.91 6.65
C LYS A 9 29.03 -5.81 5.72
N SER A 10 29.73 -6.48 4.81
CA SER A 10 29.21 -7.57 4.00
C SER A 10 28.76 -8.69 4.93
N ALA A 11 27.57 -8.53 5.53
CA ALA A 11 26.91 -9.58 6.27
C ALA A 11 26.54 -10.64 5.25
N SER A 12 27.03 -11.87 5.43
CA SER A 12 26.63 -12.97 4.60
C SER A 12 25.11 -13.13 4.69
N PRO A 13 24.41 -13.28 3.55
CA PRO A 13 22.96 -13.42 3.54
C PRO A 13 22.54 -14.61 4.41
N ILE A 14 21.57 -14.40 5.30
CA ILE A 14 21.02 -15.46 6.14
C ILE A 14 19.95 -16.17 5.32
N VAL A 15 20.32 -17.29 4.68
CA VAL A 15 19.39 -18.12 3.93
C VAL A 15 18.76 -19.12 4.88
N VAL A 16 17.42 -19.12 4.97
CA VAL A 16 16.69 -20.03 5.83
C VAL A 16 15.52 -20.68 5.09
N PRO A 17 15.35 -22.00 5.21
CA PRO A 17 14.12 -22.65 4.77
C PRO A 17 12.98 -22.30 5.73
N GLY A 18 11.78 -22.15 5.18
CA GLY A 18 10.60 -21.81 5.97
C GLY A 18 9.29 -21.90 5.20
N GLN A 19 8.25 -21.44 5.87
CA GLN A 19 6.90 -21.31 5.34
C GLN A 19 6.48 -19.85 5.34
N LEU A 20 6.22 -19.29 4.16
CA LEU A 20 5.69 -17.95 3.98
C LEU A 20 4.19 -18.03 3.71
N THR A 21 3.39 -17.65 4.69
CA THR A 21 1.96 -17.52 4.54
C THR A 21 1.65 -16.11 4.02
N LEU A 22 1.08 -16.00 2.82
CA LEU A 22 0.64 -14.72 2.24
C LEU A 22 -0.86 -14.57 2.37
N ARG A 23 -1.29 -13.41 2.85
CA ARG A 23 -2.70 -13.04 2.95
C ARG A 23 -2.94 -11.69 2.31
N THR A 24 -3.95 -11.63 1.46
CA THR A 24 -4.43 -10.36 0.93
C THR A 24 -5.49 -9.76 1.86
N ILE A 25 -5.21 -8.55 2.35
CA ILE A 25 -6.09 -7.77 3.23
C ILE A 25 -6.58 -6.55 2.46
N ARG A 26 -7.85 -6.18 2.62
CA ARG A 26 -8.43 -5.00 1.97
C ARG A 26 -8.30 -3.80 2.91
N GLY A 27 -7.39 -2.88 2.56
CA GLY A 27 -7.15 -1.64 3.29
C GLY A 27 -7.88 -0.45 2.68
N LYS A 28 -7.60 0.74 3.24
CA LYS A 28 -8.11 2.02 2.73
C LYS A 28 -7.50 2.38 1.36
N ASN A 29 -6.27 1.96 1.11
CA ASN A 29 -5.53 2.22 -0.13
C ASN A 29 -5.62 1.05 -1.14
N GLY A 30 -6.63 0.18 -1.00
CA GLY A 30 -6.81 -1.00 -1.83
C GLY A 30 -6.34 -2.30 -1.17
N PRO A 31 -6.38 -3.42 -1.91
CA PRO A 31 -5.86 -4.69 -1.43
C PRO A 31 -4.33 -4.61 -1.25
N PHE A 32 -3.84 -5.18 -0.16
CA PHE A 32 -2.43 -5.32 0.13
C PHE A 32 -2.12 -6.72 0.62
N THR A 33 -0.95 -7.24 0.27
CA THR A 33 -0.52 -8.56 0.70
C THR A 33 0.45 -8.41 1.88
N VAL A 34 0.19 -9.16 2.94
CA VAL A 34 1.10 -9.31 4.08
C VAL A 34 1.56 -10.76 4.16
N GLY A 35 2.83 -10.92 4.49
CA GLY A 35 3.45 -12.22 4.68
C GLY A 35 3.72 -12.50 6.14
N ARG A 36 3.56 -13.76 6.55
CA ARG A 36 4.06 -14.29 7.81
C ARG A 36 5.02 -15.42 7.51
N LEU A 37 6.30 -15.19 7.81
CA LEU A 37 7.38 -16.13 7.59
C LEU A 37 7.64 -16.94 8.87
N ALA A 38 7.34 -18.23 8.83
CA ALA A 38 7.66 -19.20 9.87
C ALA A 38 8.95 -19.95 9.50
N THR A 39 9.97 -19.84 10.34
CA THR A 39 11.27 -20.50 10.18
C THR A 39 11.72 -21.12 11.49
N HIS A 40 12.81 -21.87 11.46
CA HIS A 40 13.47 -22.37 12.67
C HIS A 40 14.02 -21.26 13.58
N LEU A 41 14.21 -20.04 13.05
CA LEU A 41 14.63 -18.86 13.84
C LEU A 41 13.46 -18.20 14.59
N GLY A 42 12.22 -18.53 14.22
CA GLY A 42 11.02 -17.94 14.79
C GLY A 42 10.00 -17.58 13.72
N THR A 43 9.00 -16.81 14.12
CA THR A 43 7.97 -16.30 13.21
C THR A 43 8.09 -14.79 13.07
N PHE A 44 8.12 -14.33 11.83
CA PHE A 44 8.34 -12.93 11.47
C PHE A 44 7.23 -12.44 10.55
N GLU A 45 6.88 -11.16 10.66
CA GLU A 45 6.05 -10.50 9.67
C GLU A 45 6.91 -9.96 8.54
N VAL A 46 6.50 -10.22 7.31
CA VAL A 46 7.17 -9.75 6.10
C VAL A 46 6.18 -8.85 5.36
N LYS A 47 6.57 -7.59 5.20
CA LYS A 47 5.79 -6.57 4.49
C LYS A 47 6.68 -5.96 3.41
N ASP A 48 7.23 -6.80 2.55
CA ASP A 48 8.06 -6.38 1.40
C ASP A 48 7.16 -6.11 0.18
N PRO A 49 7.51 -5.15 -0.70
CA PRO A 49 6.68 -4.82 -1.87
C PRO A 49 6.57 -5.99 -2.84
N GLU A 50 7.61 -6.82 -2.96
CA GLU A 50 7.61 -8.01 -3.82
C GLU A 50 6.46 -8.97 -3.52
N LEU A 51 6.01 -9.05 -2.26
CA LEU A 51 4.92 -9.93 -1.84
C LEU A 51 3.57 -9.61 -2.48
N GLU A 52 3.39 -8.38 -2.97
CA GLU A 52 2.13 -7.94 -3.54
C GLU A 52 1.85 -8.57 -4.90
N GLN A 53 2.89 -9.07 -5.58
CA GLN A 53 2.76 -9.76 -6.85
C GLN A 53 2.18 -11.17 -6.66
N TYR A 54 2.49 -11.82 -5.54
CA TYR A 54 2.13 -13.22 -5.31
C TYR A 54 0.69 -13.35 -4.82
N PRO A 55 -0.04 -14.37 -5.32
CA PRO A 55 -1.39 -14.65 -4.82
C PRO A 55 -1.37 -15.08 -3.36
N GLU A 56 -2.50 -14.91 -2.67
CA GLU A 56 -2.65 -15.43 -1.32
C GLU A 56 -2.51 -16.96 -1.31
N GLY A 57 -1.76 -17.46 -0.33
CA GLY A 57 -1.37 -18.86 -0.30
C GLY A 57 -0.29 -19.12 0.74
N LYS A 58 -0.04 -20.39 0.98
CA LYS A 58 1.04 -20.85 1.84
C LYS A 58 2.17 -21.34 0.96
N TYR A 59 3.32 -20.72 1.07
CA TYR A 59 4.47 -21.03 0.25
C TYR A 59 5.56 -21.70 1.07
N ASP A 60 6.03 -22.86 0.60
CA ASP A 60 7.26 -23.47 1.08
C ASP A 60 8.42 -22.93 0.24
N GLY A 61 9.51 -22.54 0.91
CA GLY A 61 10.60 -21.87 0.21
C GLY A 61 11.88 -21.68 1.02
N GLU A 62 12.89 -21.16 0.34
CA GLU A 62 14.10 -20.61 0.95
C GLU A 62 14.02 -19.08 0.91
N PHE A 63 14.32 -18.46 2.05
CA PHE A 63 14.19 -17.02 2.25
C PHE A 63 15.54 -16.44 2.64
N ILE A 64 15.95 -15.40 1.94
CA ILE A 64 17.20 -14.69 2.18
C ILE A 64 16.88 -13.51 3.08
N ILE A 65 17.10 -13.65 4.39
CA ILE A 65 16.85 -12.60 5.37
C ILE A 65 18.01 -11.61 5.34
N ARG A 66 17.71 -10.34 5.01
CA ARG A 66 18.67 -9.25 5.08
C ARG A 66 18.88 -8.77 6.51
N TYR A 67 17.78 -8.48 7.21
CA TYR A 67 17.79 -8.16 8.64
C TYR A 67 16.43 -8.41 9.29
N ILE A 68 16.46 -8.67 10.61
CA ILE A 68 15.27 -8.80 11.46
C ILE A 68 15.23 -7.57 12.37
N PHE A 69 14.08 -6.92 12.47
CA PHE A 69 13.93 -5.70 13.23
C PHE A 69 12.56 -5.62 13.91
N PRO A 70 12.49 -5.15 15.18
CA PRO A 70 11.22 -4.85 15.80
C PRO A 70 10.67 -3.53 15.22
N LYS A 71 9.46 -3.56 14.69
CA LYS A 71 8.69 -2.36 14.35
C LYS A 71 7.70 -2.08 15.47
N SER A 72 7.77 -0.88 16.02
CA SER A 72 6.86 -0.43 17.06
C SER A 72 5.86 0.58 16.51
N TYR A 73 4.59 0.48 16.88
CA TYR A 73 3.58 1.50 16.58
C TYR A 73 2.68 1.78 17.78
N PRO A 74 2.24 3.03 17.94
CA PRO A 74 1.35 3.42 19.02
C PRO A 74 -0.04 2.82 18.79
N VAL A 75 -0.58 2.17 19.81
CA VAL A 75 -1.96 1.68 19.85
C VAL A 75 -2.62 2.27 21.08
N GLY A 76 -3.92 2.60 21.03
CA GLY A 76 -4.60 3.34 22.10
C GLY A 76 -4.28 2.80 23.51
N GLY A 77 -3.48 3.56 24.27
CA GLY A 77 -3.04 3.21 25.63
C GLY A 77 -1.67 2.54 25.78
N GLY A 78 -0.92 2.29 24.70
CA GLY A 78 0.41 1.66 24.77
C GLY A 78 1.19 1.62 23.46
N MET A 79 2.26 0.82 23.44
CA MET A 79 3.07 0.54 22.25
C MET A 79 2.91 -0.92 21.88
N ARG A 80 2.73 -1.20 20.59
CA ARG A 80 2.76 -2.56 20.04
C ARG A 80 4.07 -2.77 19.30
N PHE A 81 4.63 -3.97 19.41
CA PHE A 81 5.84 -4.37 18.70
C PHE A 81 5.54 -5.57 17.80
N GLU A 82 5.92 -5.48 16.53
CA GLU A 82 5.93 -6.56 15.56
C GLU A 82 7.37 -6.89 15.21
N ILE A 83 7.75 -8.17 15.22
CA ILE A 83 9.07 -8.59 14.77
C ILE A 83 8.98 -8.80 13.26
N ARG A 84 9.64 -7.94 12.49
CA ARG A 84 9.65 -7.98 11.03
C ARG A 84 10.96 -8.51 10.49
N ALA A 85 10.87 -9.22 9.38
CA ALA A 85 12.03 -9.58 8.56
C ALA A 85 11.95 -8.84 7.23
N SER A 86 13.07 -8.24 6.82
CA SER A 86 13.26 -7.75 5.45
C SER A 86 14.02 -8.81 4.68
N LEU A 87 13.50 -9.18 3.51
CA LEU A 87 14.11 -10.18 2.64
C LEU A 87 14.91 -9.50 1.52
N ASP A 88 16.06 -10.07 1.19
CA ASP A 88 16.83 -9.75 -0.02
C ASP A 88 16.36 -10.57 -1.23
N GLY A 89 15.65 -11.68 -0.98
CA GLY A 89 15.10 -12.54 -2.00
C GLY A 89 14.41 -13.75 -1.39
N MET A 90 13.61 -14.44 -2.20
CA MET A 90 12.96 -15.68 -1.83
C MET A 90 12.92 -16.64 -3.02
N THR A 91 12.94 -17.93 -2.75
CA THR A 91 12.74 -18.99 -3.73
C THR A 91 11.57 -19.83 -3.24
N LEU A 92 10.44 -19.75 -3.97
CA LEU A 92 9.21 -20.46 -3.62
C LEU A 92 9.14 -21.77 -4.42
N TYR A 93 8.91 -22.89 -3.73
CA TYR A 93 8.86 -24.22 -4.34
C TYR A 93 7.42 -24.65 -4.64
N ASP A 94 6.59 -24.62 -3.60
CA ASP A 94 5.21 -25.11 -3.62
C ASP A 94 4.25 -24.07 -3.04
N ILE A 95 3.01 -24.10 -3.52
CA ILE A 95 1.91 -23.26 -3.05
C ILE A 95 0.75 -24.14 -2.59
N ASP A 96 0.41 -24.00 -1.32
CA ASP A 96 -0.78 -24.56 -0.69
C ASP A 96 -1.86 -23.50 -0.49
N LYS A 97 -3.13 -23.94 -0.44
CA LYS A 97 -4.24 -23.04 -0.12
C LYS A 97 -4.18 -22.61 1.34
N LEU A 98 -4.42 -21.33 1.60
CA LEU A 98 -4.49 -20.80 2.97
C LEU A 98 -5.59 -21.51 3.78
N SER A 99 -5.24 -22.05 4.94
CA SER A 99 -6.24 -22.60 5.86
C SER A 99 -6.98 -21.48 6.61
N ARG A 100 -8.20 -21.76 7.06
CA ARG A 100 -9.03 -20.81 7.82
C ARG A 100 -8.35 -20.32 9.11
N ASP A 101 -7.60 -21.19 9.78
CA ASP A 101 -6.90 -20.85 11.02
C ASP A 101 -5.69 -19.95 10.78
N GLU A 102 -4.99 -20.14 9.67
CA GLU A 102 -3.92 -19.25 9.23
C GLU A 102 -4.49 -17.88 8.84
N ALA A 103 -5.57 -17.85 8.06
CA ALA A 103 -6.27 -16.60 7.73
C ALA A 103 -6.71 -15.81 8.98
N ARG A 104 -7.13 -16.50 10.04
CA ARG A 104 -7.48 -15.88 11.32
C ARG A 104 -6.28 -15.29 12.06
N SER A 105 -5.09 -15.85 11.87
CA SER A 105 -3.86 -15.39 12.55
C SER A 105 -3.46 -13.96 12.16
N PHE A 106 -3.85 -13.50 10.97
CA PHE A 106 -3.63 -12.14 10.47
C PHE A 106 -4.76 -11.14 10.84
N ALA A 107 -5.90 -11.61 11.35
CA ALA A 107 -7.16 -10.86 11.27
C ALA A 107 -7.37 -9.76 12.33
N THR A 108 -6.40 -9.48 13.22
CA THR A 108 -6.66 -8.61 14.38
C THR A 108 -5.92 -7.27 14.34
N GLN A 109 -4.89 -7.07 13.51
CA GLN A 109 -4.09 -5.84 13.63
C GLN A 109 -3.28 -5.38 12.42
N ASP A 110 -3.34 -6.05 11.27
CA ASP A 110 -2.47 -5.71 10.14
C ASP A 110 -2.85 -4.38 9.51
N LEU A 111 -2.06 -3.35 9.80
CA LEU A 111 -2.08 -2.05 9.13
C LEU A 111 -1.47 -2.17 7.73
N ASP A 112 -2.04 -1.44 6.76
CA ASP A 112 -1.56 -1.41 5.38
C ASP A 112 -0.09 -0.94 5.38
N PRO A 113 0.83 -1.71 4.77
CA PRO A 113 2.22 -1.30 4.63
C PRO A 113 2.41 0.13 4.06
N LEU A 114 1.51 0.60 3.19
CA LEU A 114 1.54 1.97 2.67
C LEU A 114 1.23 3.02 3.74
N ASP A 115 0.23 2.76 4.60
CA ASP A 115 -0.12 3.67 5.70
C ASP A 115 1.02 3.77 6.72
N GLU A 116 1.77 2.70 6.92
CA GLU A 116 2.93 2.67 7.82
C GLU A 116 4.14 3.42 7.26
N GLU A 117 4.35 3.39 5.95
CA GLU A 117 5.41 4.15 5.26
C GLU A 117 5.10 5.64 5.27
N LEU A 118 3.86 6.02 4.96
CA LEU A 118 3.37 7.41 5.00
C LEU A 118 3.30 7.95 6.44
N GLY A 119 2.87 7.15 7.40
CA GLY A 119 2.79 7.51 8.83
C GLY A 119 4.14 7.55 9.56
N ALA A 120 5.20 7.01 8.95
CA ALA A 120 6.57 7.08 9.47
C ALA A 120 7.30 8.36 9.07
N GLN A 121 6.72 9.21 8.21
CA GLN A 121 7.19 10.59 8.15
C GLN A 121 6.88 11.23 9.50
N PRO A 122 7.88 11.76 10.24
CA PRO A 122 7.59 12.55 11.41
C PRO A 122 6.68 13.66 10.94
N ALA A 123 5.43 13.63 11.39
CA ALA A 123 4.56 14.78 11.31
C ALA A 123 5.37 15.93 11.94
N VAL A 124 5.90 16.79 11.09
CA VAL A 124 6.28 18.14 11.47
C VAL A 124 4.99 18.74 11.99
N THR A 125 4.78 18.62 13.28
CA THR A 125 3.70 19.29 13.98
C THR A 125 3.82 20.75 13.62
N PRO A 126 2.87 21.37 12.90
CA PRO A 126 2.80 22.81 12.88
C PRO A 126 2.45 23.16 14.32
N ALA A 127 3.41 23.72 15.05
CA ALA A 127 3.18 24.27 16.36
C ALA A 127 1.99 25.23 16.26
N MET A 128 0.85 24.85 16.84
CA MET A 128 -0.23 25.79 17.11
C MET A 128 0.37 26.94 17.92
N PRO A 129 0.22 28.20 17.50
CA PRO A 129 0.57 29.31 18.37
C PRO A 129 -0.42 29.33 19.54
N ALA A 130 0.14 29.15 20.73
CA ALA A 130 -0.57 29.23 21.99
C ALA A 130 -1.28 30.59 22.12
N LYS A 131 -2.59 30.52 22.33
CA LYS A 131 -3.42 31.64 22.78
C LYS A 131 -2.98 32.06 24.19
N PRO A 132 -2.64 33.34 24.46
CA PRO A 132 -2.51 33.80 25.83
C PRO A 132 -3.90 34.15 26.38
N ALA A 133 -4.23 33.58 27.53
CA ALA A 133 -5.36 34.00 28.35
C ALA A 133 -4.93 35.14 29.29
N LYS A 134 -5.79 36.15 29.46
CA LYS A 134 -6.06 36.83 30.76
C LYS A 134 -7.26 37.79 30.64
N THR A 135 -8.31 37.49 31.43
CA THR A 135 -9.15 38.38 32.29
C THR A 135 -9.62 39.73 31.71
N SER A 136 -10.91 40.10 31.63
CA SER A 136 -11.90 40.24 32.73
C SER A 136 -13.35 40.53 32.21
N ARG A 137 -14.37 40.07 32.95
CA ARG A 137 -15.82 40.41 32.91
C ARG A 137 -16.10 41.58 33.92
N PRO A 138 -17.21 42.40 34.01
CA PRO A 138 -18.67 42.24 33.68
C PRO A 138 -19.32 43.39 32.87
N ALA A 139 -20.56 43.37 32.34
CA ALA A 139 -21.89 43.11 32.93
C ALA A 139 -23.01 42.86 31.85
N LYS A 140 -24.19 42.42 32.30
CA LYS A 140 -25.45 42.00 31.62
C LYS A 140 -26.50 43.18 31.64
N PRO A 141 -27.73 43.24 31.02
CA PRO A 141 -28.59 42.26 30.27
C PRO A 141 -29.21 42.67 28.89
N ALA A 142 -29.89 41.67 28.31
CA ALA A 142 -30.79 41.50 27.12
C ALA A 142 -31.97 42.53 26.97
N PRO A 143 -32.92 42.50 25.97
CA PRO A 143 -33.41 41.34 25.16
C PRO A 143 -34.04 41.54 23.72
N VAL A 144 -34.43 40.38 23.12
CA VAL A 144 -35.53 40.01 22.16
C VAL A 144 -35.70 40.50 20.70
N GLN A 145 -36.35 39.58 19.94
CA GLN A 145 -37.12 39.63 18.66
C GLN A 145 -36.34 39.46 17.34
N ALA A 146 -36.47 38.36 16.58
CA ALA A 146 -37.61 37.64 15.98
C ALA A 146 -38.16 38.31 14.71
N SER A 147 -38.10 37.58 13.57
CA SER A 147 -38.99 37.55 12.37
C SER A 147 -38.12 37.37 11.11
N ALA A 148 -38.16 36.23 10.41
CA ALA A 148 -39.19 35.72 9.48
C ALA A 148 -38.90 36.11 8.01
N ASP A 149 -38.53 35.10 7.19
CA ASP A 149 -38.80 34.98 5.74
C ASP A 149 -40.30 35.23 5.47
N PRO A 150 -40.77 35.73 4.29
CA PRO A 150 -40.49 35.14 2.95
C PRO A 150 -40.54 36.11 1.74
N LEU A 151 -39.93 35.78 0.58
CA LEU A 151 -40.55 36.09 -0.73
C LEU A 151 -39.91 35.30 -1.89
N VAL A 152 -40.74 34.45 -2.50
CA VAL A 152 -40.54 33.78 -3.80
C VAL A 152 -40.81 34.77 -4.95
N ASP A 153 -40.07 34.70 -6.06
CA ASP A 153 -40.51 34.04 -7.30
C ASP A 153 -39.86 34.59 -8.61
N THR A 154 -39.70 33.66 -9.57
CA THR A 154 -39.64 33.82 -11.04
C THR A 154 -38.49 34.59 -11.74
N THR A 155 -37.58 33.80 -12.33
CA THR A 155 -36.89 34.07 -13.61
C THR A 155 -37.87 34.33 -14.77
N PRO A 156 -37.50 35.08 -15.84
CA PRO A 156 -37.09 34.36 -17.07
C PRO A 156 -36.13 35.11 -18.06
N PHE A 157 -35.45 34.31 -18.89
CA PHE A 157 -34.74 34.58 -20.16
C PHE A 157 -33.31 35.20 -20.18
N GLY A 158 -32.32 34.30 -20.31
CA GLY A 158 -31.48 34.16 -21.52
C GLY A 158 -30.22 35.03 -21.63
N VAL A 159 -29.02 34.43 -21.58
CA VAL A 159 -27.99 34.50 -22.64
C VAL A 159 -26.84 33.51 -22.36
N ASP A 160 -26.39 32.93 -23.45
CA ASP A 160 -25.33 31.95 -23.67
C ASP A 160 -23.97 32.35 -23.04
N ALA A 161 -23.33 31.43 -22.31
CA ALA A 161 -21.89 31.46 -22.04
C ALA A 161 -21.37 30.02 -21.84
N PRO A 162 -20.15 29.72 -22.32
CA PRO A 162 -19.75 28.37 -22.68
C PRO A 162 -19.60 27.49 -21.44
N THR A 163 -20.09 26.27 -21.57
CA THR A 163 -19.68 25.11 -20.79
C THR A 163 -18.15 25.17 -20.59
N PRO A 164 -17.64 25.19 -19.35
CA PRO A 164 -16.29 24.70 -19.14
C PRO A 164 -16.35 23.24 -19.54
N VAL A 165 -15.83 22.98 -20.74
CA VAL A 165 -15.41 21.69 -21.22
C VAL A 165 -14.88 20.93 -20.02
N THR A 166 -15.71 19.98 -19.57
CA THR A 166 -15.27 18.80 -18.87
C THR A 166 -14.09 18.31 -19.68
N ALA A 167 -12.89 18.60 -19.20
CA ALA A 167 -11.70 17.90 -19.64
C ALA A 167 -11.92 16.47 -19.18
N THR A 168 -12.67 15.73 -20.00
CA THR A 168 -12.53 14.31 -20.21
C THR A 168 -11.04 14.13 -20.45
N ALA A 169 -10.30 13.87 -19.39
CA ALA A 169 -9.08 13.11 -19.45
C ALA A 169 -9.47 11.67 -19.82
N SER A 170 -10.03 11.50 -21.01
CA SER A 170 -9.78 10.33 -21.83
C SER A 170 -8.39 10.56 -22.44
N GLY A 171 -7.36 10.58 -21.59
CA GLY A 171 -6.09 10.03 -22.06
C GLY A 171 -6.43 8.60 -22.40
N SER A 172 -6.26 8.20 -23.67
CA SER A 172 -6.44 6.82 -24.09
C SER A 172 -5.82 5.91 -23.03
N THR A 173 -6.51 4.84 -22.65
CA THR A 173 -6.02 3.92 -21.62
C THR A 173 -4.55 3.52 -21.87
N GLU A 174 -4.16 3.46 -23.14
CA GLU A 174 -2.79 3.26 -23.63
C GLU A 174 -1.77 4.33 -23.20
N GLU A 175 -2.12 5.62 -23.15
CA GLU A 175 -1.24 6.70 -22.67
C GLU A 175 -1.05 6.62 -21.14
N GLY A 176 -2.12 6.24 -20.42
CA GLY A 176 -2.06 5.95 -19.00
C GLY A 176 -1.20 4.72 -18.70
N ASP A 177 -1.31 3.67 -19.52
CA ASP A 177 -0.52 2.45 -19.41
C ASP A 177 0.95 2.72 -19.76
N ALA A 178 1.23 3.50 -20.81
CA ALA A 178 2.57 3.92 -21.16
C ALA A 178 3.24 4.73 -20.02
N ALA A 179 2.50 5.60 -19.34
CA ALA A 179 3.00 6.33 -18.18
C ALA A 179 3.25 5.42 -16.96
N LEU A 180 2.40 4.42 -16.75
CA LEU A 180 2.49 3.49 -15.62
C LEU A 180 3.63 2.48 -15.75
N PHE A 181 3.84 1.95 -16.96
CA PHE A 181 4.85 0.93 -17.26
C PHE A 181 6.17 1.51 -17.77
N GLY A 182 6.14 2.75 -18.28
CA GLY A 182 7.33 3.47 -18.72
C GLY A 182 8.12 2.69 -19.77
N LEU A 183 9.31 2.23 -19.39
CA LEU A 183 10.20 1.45 -20.26
C LEU A 183 9.70 0.02 -20.53
N LEU A 184 8.79 -0.50 -19.72
CA LEU A 184 8.15 -1.80 -19.94
C LEU A 184 7.02 -1.72 -20.98
N TRP A 185 6.68 -0.53 -21.47
CA TRP A 185 5.66 -0.33 -22.50
C TRP A 185 6.30 -0.27 -23.90
N PRO A 186 5.74 -0.94 -24.92
CA PRO A 186 4.56 -1.80 -24.88
C PRO A 186 4.84 -3.14 -24.18
N LEU A 187 3.82 -3.67 -23.49
CA LEU A 187 3.92 -4.96 -22.79
C LEU A 187 4.07 -6.10 -23.82
N ASP A 188 5.09 -6.92 -23.63
CA ASP A 188 5.34 -8.15 -24.40
C ASP A 188 4.46 -9.33 -23.91
N GLU A 189 4.61 -10.51 -24.53
CA GLU A 189 3.92 -11.74 -24.08
C GLU A 189 4.24 -12.12 -22.62
N SER A 190 5.42 -11.74 -22.14
CA SER A 190 5.89 -11.93 -20.77
C SER A 190 6.57 -10.66 -20.24
N VAL A 191 6.28 -10.28 -18.99
CA VAL A 191 6.78 -9.05 -18.36
C VAL A 191 7.26 -9.34 -16.94
N LYS A 192 8.44 -8.83 -16.58
CA LYS A 192 8.92 -8.82 -15.19
C LYS A 192 8.70 -7.44 -14.59
N LEU A 193 8.03 -7.39 -13.45
CA LEU A 193 7.95 -6.16 -12.67
C LEU A 193 9.19 -6.01 -11.82
N ASP A 194 9.65 -4.77 -11.68
CA ASP A 194 10.73 -4.43 -10.78
C ASP A 194 10.17 -4.27 -9.35
N SER A 195 10.52 -5.19 -8.46
CA SER A 195 10.07 -5.15 -7.06
C SER A 195 10.78 -4.08 -6.21
N THR A 196 11.77 -3.38 -6.78
CA THR A 196 12.49 -2.30 -6.10
C THR A 196 11.81 -0.93 -6.23
N ILE A 197 10.79 -0.82 -7.08
CA ILE A 197 10.01 0.43 -7.25
C ILE A 197 9.10 0.70 -6.05
N ASP A 198 8.56 1.92 -6.00
CA ASP A 198 7.56 2.32 -5.00
C ASP A 198 6.37 1.35 -4.99
N ARG A 199 6.00 0.90 -3.79
CA ARG A 199 4.91 -0.04 -3.55
C ARG A 199 3.60 0.39 -4.22
N ARG A 200 3.26 1.67 -4.20
CA ARG A 200 2.04 2.19 -4.82
C ARG A 200 2.06 2.02 -6.33
N THR A 201 3.20 2.27 -6.96
CA THR A 201 3.39 2.05 -8.40
C THR A 201 3.31 0.57 -8.73
N LEU A 202 3.94 -0.28 -7.92
CA LEU A 202 3.90 -1.73 -8.10
C LEU A 202 2.46 -2.26 -8.01
N ARG A 203 1.66 -1.82 -7.03
CA ARG A 203 0.22 -2.18 -6.95
C ARG A 203 -0.55 -1.79 -8.20
N ALA A 204 -0.32 -0.57 -8.69
CA ALA A 204 -0.99 -0.09 -9.89
C ALA A 204 -0.61 -0.93 -11.11
N GLN A 205 0.67 -1.29 -11.27
CA GLN A 205 1.13 -2.17 -12.34
C GLN A 205 0.51 -3.57 -12.25
N ILE A 206 0.50 -4.19 -11.05
CA ILE A 206 -0.11 -5.51 -10.81
C ILE A 206 -1.61 -5.49 -11.13
N ALA A 207 -2.33 -4.48 -10.63
CA ALA A 207 -3.77 -4.34 -10.87
C ALA A 207 -4.05 -4.20 -12.37
N ARG A 208 -3.24 -3.40 -13.07
CA ARG A 208 -3.40 -3.19 -14.51
C ARG A 208 -3.06 -4.44 -15.33
N LEU A 209 -2.01 -5.17 -14.97
CA LEU A 209 -1.68 -6.46 -15.61
C LEU A 209 -2.80 -7.49 -15.43
N SER A 210 -3.39 -7.53 -14.24
CA SER A 210 -4.55 -8.40 -13.95
C SER A 210 -5.76 -8.05 -14.82
N GLU A 211 -6.06 -6.75 -15.00
CA GLU A 211 -7.12 -6.27 -15.90
C GLU A 211 -6.87 -6.62 -17.36
N LEU A 212 -5.60 -6.67 -17.78
CA LEU A 212 -5.17 -7.04 -19.13
C LEU A 212 -5.12 -8.56 -19.37
N GLY A 213 -5.41 -9.37 -18.34
CA GLY A 213 -5.45 -10.84 -18.44
C GLY A 213 -4.08 -11.51 -18.29
N TYR A 214 -3.10 -10.84 -17.70
CA TYR A 214 -1.83 -11.47 -17.35
C TYR A 214 -1.95 -12.22 -16.02
N ALA A 215 -1.26 -13.35 -15.92
CA ALA A 215 -1.11 -14.12 -14.69
C ALA A 215 0.37 -14.23 -14.32
N LEU A 216 0.66 -14.12 -13.03
CA LEU A 216 1.99 -14.33 -12.49
C LEU A 216 2.34 -15.82 -12.43
N ASP A 217 3.48 -16.18 -13.00
CA ASP A 217 4.21 -17.40 -12.65
C ASP A 217 5.17 -17.09 -11.49
N PHE A 218 4.84 -17.57 -10.29
CA PHE A 218 5.62 -17.31 -9.08
C PHE A 218 7.01 -17.98 -9.08
N LYS A 219 7.24 -18.98 -9.95
CA LYS A 219 8.53 -19.67 -10.04
C LYS A 219 9.53 -18.88 -10.87
N THR A 220 9.06 -18.24 -11.93
CA THR A 220 9.89 -17.42 -12.85
C THR A 220 9.81 -15.93 -12.53
N GLN A 221 8.85 -15.53 -11.68
CA GLN A 221 8.50 -14.14 -11.37
C GLN A 221 8.10 -13.36 -12.64
N GLU A 222 7.45 -14.05 -13.59
CA GLU A 222 7.04 -13.48 -14.88
C GLU A 222 5.52 -13.40 -14.97
N TRP A 223 5.03 -12.25 -15.41
CA TRP A 223 3.64 -12.06 -15.79
C TRP A 223 3.48 -12.45 -17.25
N SER A 224 2.68 -13.47 -17.53
CA SER A 224 2.41 -13.94 -18.90
C SER A 224 0.95 -13.77 -19.26
N ARG A 225 0.66 -13.41 -20.50
CA ARG A 225 -0.71 -13.28 -20.98
C ARG A 225 -1.35 -14.66 -21.05
N GLN A 226 -2.37 -14.91 -20.25
CA GLN A 226 -3.13 -16.15 -20.40
C GLN A 226 -3.98 -16.03 -21.67
N ALA A 227 -3.53 -16.65 -22.75
CA ALA A 227 -4.40 -16.86 -23.91
C ALA A 227 -5.61 -17.64 -23.42
N GLU A 228 -6.78 -17.02 -23.52
CA GLU A 228 -8.08 -17.60 -23.20
C GLU A 228 -8.14 -19.03 -23.76
N LEU A 229 -8.13 -20.03 -22.86
CA LEU A 229 -8.35 -21.42 -23.22
C LEU A 229 -9.70 -21.47 -23.94
N GLN A 230 -9.67 -21.58 -25.27
CA GLN A 230 -10.86 -21.87 -26.06
C GLN A 230 -11.51 -23.13 -25.47
N PRO A 231 -12.75 -23.08 -24.97
CA PRO A 231 -13.48 -24.29 -24.72
C PRO A 231 -13.76 -24.95 -26.07
N ALA A 232 -13.29 -26.19 -26.22
CA ALA A 232 -13.57 -27.06 -27.35
C ALA A 232 -15.06 -27.46 -27.41
#